data_AF-A0A418IBF5-F1
#
_entry.id   AF-A0A418IBF5-F1
#
_cell.length_a   1.000
_cell.length_b   1.000
_cell.length_c   1.000
_cell.angle_alpha   90.00
_cell.angle_beta   90.00
_cell.angle_gamma   90.00
#
_symmetry.space_group_name_H-M   'P 1'
#
loop_
_entity.id
_entity.type
_entity.pdbx_description
1 polymer ?
#
loop_
_entity_poly.entity_id
_entity_poly.type
_entity_poly.pdbx_seq_one_letter_code
_entity_poly.pdbx_strand_id
1 'polypeptide(L)'
;FVPRHRTITVTAVSGGRVALPNALASEDLEPRYCPSTEVRVELRGAGNCSRQVVNYAVANPVHTSRLLACEVLTPGGNWSSYPPHKHDEESQVEHELEEIYYFEIRGDEHGPGMAFHGTYGTPDRPIHVAEMISNGDV
;
A
#
# COMPACT_ATOMS: atom_id res chain seq x y z
N PHE A 1 -4.85 -12.73 6.45
CA PHE A 1 -4.96 -11.89 7.67
C PHE A 1 -4.70 -12.74 8.90
N VAL A 2 -3.85 -12.24 9.79
CA VAL A 2 -3.52 -12.90 11.06
C VAL A 2 -3.85 -11.88 12.17
N PRO A 3 -4.79 -12.20 13.09
CA PRO A 3 -5.18 -11.29 14.16
C PRO A 3 -4.14 -11.25 15.28
N ARG A 4 -4.30 -10.30 16.21
CA ARG A 4 -3.48 -10.23 17.43
C ARG A 4 -3.59 -11.52 18.26
N HIS A 5 -2.61 -11.76 19.13
CA HIS A 5 -2.53 -12.95 20.00
C HIS A 5 -2.41 -14.29 19.27
N ARG A 6 -1.90 -14.28 18.03
CA ARG A 6 -1.58 -15.49 17.27
C ARG A 6 -0.08 -15.55 16.99
N THR A 7 0.47 -16.75 17.03
CA THR A 7 1.83 -17.02 16.55
C THR A 7 1.73 -17.63 15.16
N ILE A 8 2.52 -17.14 14.22
CA ILE A 8 2.65 -17.72 12.87
C ILE A 8 4.09 -18.13 12.61
N THR A 9 4.25 -19.16 11.79
CA THR A 9 5.55 -19.57 11.25
C THR A 9 5.48 -19.45 9.75
N VAL A 10 6.44 -18.74 9.15
CA VAL A 10 6.58 -18.61 7.70
C VAL A 10 7.77 -19.46 7.27
N THR A 11 7.53 -20.42 6.37
CA THR A 11 8.56 -21.31 5.83
C THR A 11 8.57 -21.20 4.33
N ALA A 12 9.71 -20.83 3.74
CA ALA A 12 9.88 -20.78 2.29
C ALA A 12 10.19 -22.18 1.76
N VAL A 13 9.32 -22.73 0.91
CA VAL A 13 9.50 -24.04 0.26
C VAL A 13 10.33 -23.90 -1.03
N SER A 14 10.08 -22.84 -1.77
CA SER A 14 10.92 -22.27 -2.82
C SER A 14 11.09 -20.80 -2.46
N GLY A 15 12.28 -20.22 -2.65
CA GLY A 15 12.56 -18.83 -2.22
C GLY A 15 11.49 -17.81 -2.66
N GLY A 16 11.44 -16.67 -1.98
CA GLY A 16 10.47 -15.61 -2.26
C GLY A 16 10.56 -14.47 -1.26
N ARG A 17 9.76 -13.42 -1.49
CA ARG A 17 9.61 -12.28 -0.58
C ARG A 17 8.25 -12.32 0.09
N VAL A 18 8.22 -12.02 1.39
CA VAL A 18 6.99 -11.95 2.19
C VAL A 18 6.97 -10.59 2.87
N ALA A 19 5.93 -9.80 2.59
CA ALA A 19 5.67 -8.56 3.30
C ALA A 19 4.70 -8.83 4.46
N LEU A 20 4.99 -8.23 5.62
CA LEU A 20 4.18 -8.36 6.84
C LEU A 20 3.75 -6.97 7.36
N PRO A 21 2.95 -6.21 6.60
CA PRO A 21 2.40 -4.96 7.10
C PRO A 21 1.52 -5.27 8.31
N ASN A 22 1.65 -4.46 9.35
CA ASN A 22 0.96 -4.66 10.61
C ASN A 22 0.52 -3.30 11.18
N ALA A 23 -0.53 -3.35 11.99
CA ALA A 23 -1.08 -2.20 12.69
C ALA A 23 -1.54 -2.66 14.07
N LEU A 24 -1.65 -1.72 15.02
CA LEU A 24 -2.25 -2.00 16.32
C LEU A 24 -3.70 -2.43 16.13
N ALA A 25 -4.08 -3.59 16.68
CA ALA A 25 -5.43 -4.12 16.59
C ALA A 25 -6.26 -3.81 17.84
N SER A 26 -7.49 -3.34 17.65
CA SER A 26 -8.45 -3.08 18.73
C SER A 26 -9.47 -4.20 18.95
N GLU A 27 -9.52 -5.19 18.06
CA GLU A 27 -10.48 -6.29 18.10
C GLU A 27 -9.79 -7.67 18.04
N ASP A 28 -10.41 -8.64 18.71
CA ASP A 28 -10.08 -10.06 18.56
C ASP A 28 -10.91 -10.64 17.41
N LEU A 29 -10.22 -10.95 16.32
CA LEU A 29 -10.80 -11.52 15.10
C LEU A 29 -10.29 -12.94 14.90
N GLU A 30 -10.90 -13.66 13.96
CA GLU A 30 -10.43 -14.98 13.53
C GLU A 30 -9.43 -14.88 12.37
N PRO A 31 -8.42 -15.76 12.29
CA PRO A 31 -7.54 -15.84 11.13
C PRO A 31 -8.33 -16.08 9.85
N ARG A 32 -7.93 -15.39 8.78
CA ARG A 32 -8.54 -15.57 7.45
C ARG A 32 -7.47 -15.72 6.39
N TYR A 33 -7.56 -16.80 5.62
CA TYR A 33 -6.86 -16.92 4.35
C TYR A 33 -7.65 -16.22 3.25
N CYS A 34 -6.96 -15.48 2.39
CA CYS A 34 -7.53 -14.82 1.22
C CYS A 34 -6.68 -15.24 0.00
N PRO A 35 -7.17 -16.15 -0.85
CA PRO A 35 -6.46 -16.54 -2.07
C PRO A 35 -6.46 -15.38 -3.08
N SER A 36 -5.52 -15.38 -4.02
CA SER A 36 -5.46 -14.36 -5.08
C SER A 36 -6.74 -14.27 -5.92
N THR A 37 -7.50 -15.36 -6.03
CA THR A 37 -8.80 -15.41 -6.71
C THR A 37 -9.90 -14.60 -6.01
N GLU A 38 -9.74 -14.27 -4.74
CA GLU A 38 -10.66 -13.41 -3.98
C GLU A 38 -10.19 -11.95 -3.88
N VAL A 39 -8.97 -11.66 -4.36
CA VAL A 39 -8.41 -10.30 -4.32
C VAL A 39 -9.08 -9.45 -5.39
N ARG A 40 -9.66 -8.33 -4.96
CA ARG A 40 -10.33 -7.39 -5.86
C ARG A 40 -9.30 -6.53 -6.60
N VAL A 41 -9.30 -6.65 -7.92
CA VAL A 41 -8.47 -5.85 -8.82
C VAL A 41 -9.32 -4.79 -9.50
N GLU A 42 -8.84 -3.56 -9.51
CA GLU A 42 -9.52 -2.42 -10.15
C GLU A 42 -8.57 -1.64 -11.05
N LEU A 43 -9.11 -1.07 -12.12
CA LEU A 43 -8.41 -0.04 -12.90
C LEU A 43 -8.94 1.32 -12.47
N ARG A 44 -8.03 2.24 -12.14
CA ARG A 44 -8.37 3.60 -11.71
C ARG A 44 -7.63 4.63 -12.56
N GLY A 45 -8.24 5.81 -12.69
CA GLY A 45 -7.68 6.94 -13.44
C GLY A 45 -7.86 6.82 -14.95
N ALA A 46 -7.23 7.75 -15.67
CA ALA A 46 -7.19 7.81 -17.12
C ALA A 46 -5.89 8.48 -17.59
N GLY A 47 -5.48 8.23 -18.83
CA GLY A 47 -4.25 8.80 -19.40
C GLY A 47 -3.02 8.47 -18.55
N ASN A 48 -2.21 9.48 -18.26
CA ASN A 48 -1.00 9.37 -17.42
C ASN A 48 -1.30 9.17 -15.92
N CYS A 49 -2.57 9.04 -15.50
CA CYS A 49 -2.95 8.67 -14.14
C CYS A 49 -3.56 7.26 -14.07
N SER A 50 -3.51 6.49 -15.16
CA SER A 50 -4.04 5.12 -15.22
C SER A 50 -3.18 4.18 -14.39
N ARG A 51 -3.81 3.37 -13.53
CA ARG A 51 -3.13 2.41 -12.64
C ARG A 51 -4.02 1.22 -12.31
N GLN A 52 -3.41 0.09 -11.98
CA GLN A 52 -4.11 -1.06 -11.43
C GLN A 52 -3.97 -1.05 -9.91
N VAL A 53 -5.07 -1.23 -9.19
CA VAL A 53 -5.11 -1.36 -7.73
C VAL A 53 -5.51 -2.78 -7.37
N VAL A 54 -4.66 -3.45 -6.60
CA VAL A 54 -4.84 -4.81 -6.09
C VAL A 54 -5.14 -4.71 -4.60
N ASN A 55 -6.39 -4.95 -4.22
CA ASN A 55 -6.86 -4.65 -2.87
C ASN A 55 -6.82 -5.89 -1.96
N TYR A 56 -5.81 -5.97 -1.07
CA TYR A 56 -5.61 -7.10 -0.15
C TYR A 56 -6.53 -7.04 1.08
N ALA A 57 -6.70 -5.87 1.66
CA ALA A 57 -7.56 -5.61 2.83
C ALA A 57 -8.20 -4.21 2.77
N VAL A 58 -8.57 -3.77 1.57
CA VAL A 58 -9.22 -2.47 1.32
C VAL A 58 -10.41 -2.71 0.41
N ALA A 59 -11.56 -2.08 0.68
CA ALA A 59 -12.74 -2.15 -0.18
C ALA A 59 -13.12 -3.58 -0.66
N ASN A 60 -12.84 -4.56 0.19
CA ASN A 60 -13.03 -5.98 -0.07
C ASN A 60 -13.59 -6.69 1.18
N PRO A 61 -13.98 -7.97 1.11
CA PRO A 61 -14.58 -8.67 2.25
C PRO A 61 -13.61 -8.98 3.41
N VAL A 62 -12.30 -8.70 3.28
CA VAL A 62 -11.30 -9.01 4.32
C VAL A 62 -11.46 -8.02 5.47
N HIS A 63 -12.16 -8.46 6.50
CA HIS A 63 -12.28 -7.69 7.74
C HIS A 63 -10.96 -7.72 8.52
N THR A 64 -10.41 -6.54 8.74
CA THR A 64 -9.29 -6.28 9.64
C THR A 64 -9.74 -5.26 10.68
N SER A 65 -9.10 -5.25 11.85
CA SER A 65 -9.47 -4.27 12.89
C SER A 65 -9.06 -2.84 12.48
N ARG A 66 -7.81 -2.66 12.03
CA ARG A 66 -7.23 -1.34 11.70
C ARG A 66 -6.33 -1.36 10.46
N LEU A 67 -5.92 -2.53 9.98
CA LEU A 67 -4.93 -2.66 8.91
C LEU A 67 -5.60 -2.53 7.54
N LEU A 68 -5.20 -1.52 6.78
CA LEU A 68 -5.50 -1.40 5.36
C LEU A 68 -4.26 -1.80 4.56
N ALA A 69 -4.44 -2.57 3.48
CA ALA A 69 -3.34 -2.98 2.62
C ALA A 69 -3.80 -3.13 1.16
N CYS A 70 -3.08 -2.47 0.25
CA CYS A 70 -3.24 -2.64 -1.19
C CYS A 70 -1.89 -2.53 -1.90
N GLU A 71 -1.85 -2.95 -3.15
CA GLU A 71 -0.74 -2.71 -4.07
C GLU A 71 -1.25 -1.89 -5.25
N VAL A 72 -0.43 -0.96 -5.72
CA VAL A 72 -0.74 -0.13 -6.88
C VAL A 72 0.35 -0.34 -7.94
N LEU A 73 -0.05 -0.86 -9.10
CA LEU A 73 0.83 -0.99 -10.26
C LEU A 73 0.65 0.23 -11.14
N THR A 74 1.71 1.03 -11.21
CA THR A 74 1.77 2.28 -11.98
C THR A 74 2.65 2.06 -13.21
N PRO A 75 2.09 2.11 -14.44
CA PRO A 75 2.90 2.05 -15.66
C PRO A 75 3.98 3.14 -15.71
N GLY A 76 5.09 2.87 -16.39
CA GLY A 76 6.16 3.86 -16.56
C GLY A 76 5.64 5.15 -17.19
N GLY A 77 6.00 6.29 -16.61
CA GLY A 77 5.52 7.62 -17.02
C GLY A 77 4.17 8.05 -16.43
N ASN A 78 3.49 7.17 -15.68
CA ASN A 78 2.23 7.51 -15.01
C ASN A 78 2.42 7.98 -13.57
N TRP A 79 1.39 8.63 -13.04
CA TRP A 79 1.27 9.10 -11.67
C TRP A 79 0.24 8.27 -10.88
N SER A 80 0.68 7.74 -9.73
CA SER A 80 -0.19 7.18 -8.69
C SER A 80 -0.37 8.15 -7.53
N SER A 81 -1.32 7.83 -6.63
CA SER A 81 -1.71 8.69 -5.51
C SER A 81 -2.06 10.13 -5.92
N TYR A 82 -2.45 10.30 -7.19
CA TYR A 82 -2.85 11.55 -7.82
C TYR A 82 -4.31 11.47 -8.33
N PRO A 83 -5.12 12.55 -8.24
CA PRO A 83 -4.84 13.83 -7.58
C PRO A 83 -4.45 13.68 -6.10
N PRO A 84 -3.67 14.63 -5.54
CA PRO A 84 -3.20 14.52 -4.17
C PRO A 84 -4.37 14.48 -3.19
N HIS A 85 -4.24 13.66 -2.16
CA HIS A 85 -5.22 13.51 -1.09
C HIS A 85 -4.47 13.30 0.24
N LYS A 86 -5.20 13.45 1.34
CA LYS A 86 -4.71 13.26 2.69
C LYS A 86 -5.71 12.45 3.52
N HIS A 87 -5.21 11.89 4.60
CA HIS A 87 -5.95 11.17 5.63
C HIS A 87 -5.17 11.33 6.95
N ASP A 88 -4.95 12.58 7.35
CA ASP A 88 -4.17 12.98 8.53
C ASP A 88 -5.04 13.63 9.62
N GLU A 89 -6.36 13.61 9.47
CA GLU A 89 -7.31 14.12 10.45
C GLU A 89 -8.50 13.17 10.63
N GLU A 90 -8.94 13.00 11.89
CA GLU A 90 -10.19 12.30 12.19
C GLU A 90 -11.37 13.28 12.12
N SER A 91 -12.29 13.06 11.19
CA SER A 91 -13.47 13.91 10.98
C SER A 91 -14.67 13.12 10.42
N GLN A 92 -15.73 13.82 10.01
CA GLN A 92 -16.88 13.19 9.36
C GLN A 92 -16.62 12.71 7.93
N VAL A 93 -15.54 13.20 7.28
CA VAL A 93 -15.24 12.95 5.86
C VAL A 93 -13.83 12.41 5.63
N GLU A 94 -13.07 12.24 6.71
CA GLU A 94 -11.67 11.82 6.71
C GLU A 94 -11.40 10.98 7.94
N HIS A 95 -10.50 10.00 7.81
CA HIS A 95 -9.99 9.22 8.93
C HIS A 95 -8.49 9.44 9.04
N GLU A 96 -7.98 9.47 10.26
CA GLU A 96 -6.54 9.55 10.48
C GLU A 96 -5.88 8.19 10.22
N LEU A 97 -5.08 8.12 9.15
CA LEU A 97 -4.40 6.92 8.67
C LEU A 97 -2.92 7.22 8.43
N GLU A 98 -2.04 6.45 9.07
CA GLU A 98 -0.64 6.35 8.65
C GLU A 98 -0.58 5.51 7.36
N GLU A 99 0.17 5.98 6.37
CA GLU A 99 0.40 5.25 5.12
C GLU A 99 1.90 5.07 4.90
N ILE A 100 2.31 3.83 4.63
CA ILE A 100 3.69 3.43 4.38
C ILE A 100 3.76 2.86 2.97
N TYR A 101 4.69 3.35 2.16
CA TYR A 101 4.94 2.83 0.82
C TYR A 101 6.13 1.88 0.85
N TYR A 102 6.05 0.79 0.08
CA TYR A 102 7.20 -0.01 -0.28
C TYR A 102 7.24 -0.07 -1.81
N PHE A 103 8.37 0.28 -2.40
CA PHE A 103 8.47 0.46 -3.84
C PHE A 103 9.19 -0.70 -4.52
N GLU A 104 8.49 -1.38 -5.45
CA GLU A 104 9.12 -2.23 -6.46
C GLU A 104 9.23 -1.43 -7.76
N ILE A 105 10.44 -1.29 -8.27
CA ILE A 105 10.70 -0.51 -9.49
C ILE A 105 11.47 -1.37 -10.47
N ARG A 106 10.81 -1.67 -11.59
CA ARG A 106 11.40 -2.47 -12.66
C ARG A 106 12.35 -1.62 -13.51
N GLY A 107 13.61 -2.03 -13.59
CA GLY A 107 14.57 -1.52 -14.57
C GLY A 107 14.43 -2.16 -15.95
N ASP A 108 15.34 -1.82 -16.86
CA ASP A 108 15.43 -2.38 -18.21
C ASP A 108 16.89 -2.62 -18.63
N GLU A 109 17.12 -2.86 -19.92
CA GLU A 109 18.47 -3.09 -20.47
C GLU A 109 19.40 -1.88 -20.35
N HIS A 110 18.86 -0.69 -20.09
CA HIS A 110 19.61 0.55 -19.94
C HIS A 110 19.94 0.89 -18.48
N GLY A 111 19.34 0.21 -17.50
CA GLY A 111 19.71 0.37 -16.10
C GLY A 111 18.58 0.11 -15.08
N PRO A 112 18.82 0.42 -13.80
CA PRO A 112 17.80 0.34 -12.77
C PRO A 112 16.68 1.36 -13.05
N GLY A 113 15.45 0.98 -12.71
CA GLY A 113 14.32 1.90 -12.77
C GLY A 113 14.35 2.89 -11.60
N MET A 114 13.64 4.00 -11.75
CA MET A 114 13.43 5.00 -10.70
C MET A 114 11.99 5.50 -10.66
N ALA A 115 11.59 6.10 -9.54
CA ALA A 115 10.38 6.90 -9.41
C ALA A 115 10.68 8.20 -8.66
N PHE A 116 9.74 9.14 -8.66
CA PHE A 116 9.78 10.31 -7.78
C PHE A 116 8.60 10.23 -6.81
N HIS A 117 8.88 10.43 -5.51
CA HIS A 117 7.86 10.47 -4.47
C HIS A 117 7.83 11.86 -3.84
N GLY A 118 6.62 12.39 -3.68
CA GLY A 118 6.39 13.68 -3.05
C GLY A 118 5.40 13.55 -1.90
N THR A 119 5.72 14.15 -0.76
CA THR A 119 4.79 14.28 0.36
C THR A 119 4.88 15.68 0.91
N TYR A 120 3.73 16.37 0.97
CA TYR A 120 3.65 17.70 1.53
C TYR A 120 2.46 17.80 2.48
N GLY A 121 2.65 18.54 3.56
CA GLY A 121 1.72 18.61 4.68
C GLY A 121 0.81 19.83 4.66
N THR A 122 0.00 19.92 5.70
CA THR A 122 -0.79 21.11 6.04
C THR A 122 0.05 22.07 6.89
N PRO A 123 -0.40 23.31 7.11
CA PRO A 123 0.29 24.23 8.02
C PRO A 123 0.48 23.69 9.45
N ASP A 124 -0.49 22.90 9.94
CA ASP A 124 -0.47 22.34 11.30
C ASP A 124 0.37 21.06 11.41
N ARG A 125 0.55 20.33 10.30
CA ARG A 125 1.40 19.13 10.19
C ARG A 125 2.39 19.29 9.03
N PRO A 126 3.37 20.19 9.13
CA PRO A 126 4.24 20.50 8.00
C PRO A 126 5.18 19.34 7.68
N ILE A 127 5.13 18.91 6.42
CA ILE A 127 6.10 18.00 5.80
C ILE A 127 6.35 18.50 4.39
N HIS A 128 7.56 18.30 3.87
CA HIS A 128 7.90 18.60 2.49
C HIS A 128 9.07 17.71 2.04
N VAL A 129 8.73 16.62 1.39
CA VAL A 129 9.63 15.59 0.87
C VAL A 129 9.47 15.52 -0.64
N ALA A 130 10.59 15.46 -1.35
CA ALA A 130 10.64 15.25 -2.79
C ALA A 130 11.90 14.44 -3.10
N GLU A 131 11.74 13.13 -3.27
CA GLU A 131 12.87 12.20 -3.35
C GLU A 131 12.79 11.34 -4.60
N MET A 132 13.95 10.97 -5.13
CA MET A 132 14.06 9.91 -6.12
C MET A 132 14.08 8.58 -5.39
N ILE A 133 13.20 7.67 -5.80
CA ILE A 133 12.99 6.37 -5.18
C ILE A 133 13.56 5.28 -6.08
N SER A 134 14.28 4.34 -5.46
CA SER A 134 14.85 3.15 -6.06
C SER A 134 14.06 1.89 -5.69
N ASN A 135 14.34 0.80 -6.39
CA ASN A 135 13.73 -0.49 -6.10
C ASN A 135 14.11 -1.00 -4.69
N GLY A 136 13.10 -1.27 -3.86
CA GLY A 136 13.24 -1.77 -2.50
C GLY A 136 13.16 -0.70 -1.41
N ASP A 137 13.01 0.57 -1.79
CA ASP A 137 12.89 1.69 -0.84
C ASP A 137 11.52 1.68 -0.12
N VAL A 138 11.52 2.31 1.07
CA VAL A 138 10.36 2.53 1.96
C VAL A 138 10.34 3.98 2.41
#